data_AF-A0A327JY07-F1
#
_entry.id   AF-A0A327JY07-F1
#
_cell.length_a   1.000
_cell.length_b   1.000
_cell.length_c   1.000
_cell.angle_alpha   90.00
_cell.angle_beta   90.00
_cell.angle_gamma   90.00
#
_symmetry.space_group_name_H-M   'P 1'
#
loop_
_entity.id
_entity.type
_entity.pdbx_description
1 polymer ?
#
loop_
_entity_poly.entity_id
_entity_poly.type
_entity_poly.pdbx_seq_one_letter_code
_entity_poly.pdbx_strand_id
1 'polypeptide(L)' 'MQKWRCTNQDCDPYIYDPSLGDINIIDEANPIPPGVAFEDLPDDWICHVCGDPKSHFIALNEWVEVEVPA' A
#
# COMPACT_ATOMS: atom_id res chain seq x y z
N MET A 1 0.29 11.09 7.92
CA MET A 1 -0.84 10.68 7.06
C MET A 1 -1.16 9.21 7.34
N GLN A 2 -2.39 8.75 7.04
CA GLN A 2 -2.81 7.37 7.26
C GLN A 2 -2.02 6.41 6.36
N LYS A 3 -1.31 5.43 6.94
CA LYS A 3 -0.62 4.38 6.17
C LYS A 3 -1.54 3.20 5.93
N TRP A 4 -1.28 2.45 4.86
CA TRP A 4 -2.13 1.33 4.43
C TRP A 4 -1.27 0.11 4.13
N ARG A 5 -1.74 -1.08 4.53
CA ARG A 5 -1.02 -2.35 4.32
C ARG A 5 -1.82 -3.28 3.43
N CYS A 6 -1.16 -3.89 2.44
CA CYS A 6 -1.75 -4.96 1.65
C CYS A 6 -2.04 -6.19 2.53
N THR A 7 -3.23 -6.76 2.42
CA THR A 7 -3.67 -7.93 3.19
C THR A 7 -3.69 -9.22 2.39
N ASN A 8 -3.24 -9.20 1.13
CA ASN A 8 -3.10 -10.43 0.35
C ASN A 8 -2.01 -11.31 0.99
N GLN A 9 -2.37 -12.58 1.25
CA GLN A 9 -1.52 -13.58 1.90
C GLN A 9 -0.35 -14.04 1.01
N ASP A 10 -0.51 -13.93 -0.31
CA ASP A 10 0.52 -14.28 -1.31
C ASP A 10 1.40 -13.07 -1.68
N CYS A 11 1.23 -11.93 -1.00
CA CYS A 11 2.00 -10.71 -1.25
C CYS A 11 3.18 -10.60 -0.28
N ASP A 12 4.37 -10.24 -0.79
CA ASP A 12 5.41 -9.73 0.10
C ASP A 12 4.90 -8.45 0.78
N PRO A 13 5.00 -8.32 2.11
CA PRO A 13 4.31 -7.25 2.82
C PRO A 13 4.64 -5.84 2.27
N TYR A 14 3.62 -5.18 1.73
CA TYR A 14 3.73 -3.82 1.21
C TYR A 14 2.91 -2.83 2.05
N ILE A 15 3.51 -1.67 2.31
CA ILE A 15 2.89 -0.55 3.01
C ILE A 15 2.94 0.67 2.11
N TYR A 16 1.76 1.20 1.76
CA TYR A 16 1.67 2.53 1.18
C TYR A 16 1.81 3.58 2.28
N ASP A 17 2.86 4.38 2.19
CA ASP A 17 3.06 5.57 3.03
C ASP A 17 2.84 6.82 2.17
N PRO A 18 1.72 7.54 2.35
CA PRO A 18 1.46 8.78 1.63
C PRO A 18 2.62 9.79 1.71
N SER A 19 3.41 9.77 2.79
CA SER A 19 4.53 10.69 2.98
C SER A 19 5.70 10.41 2.03
N LEU A 20 5.75 9.20 1.45
CA LEU A 20 6.76 8.78 0.47
C LEU A 20 6.20 8.77 -0.96
N GLY A 21 4.87 8.69 -1.11
CA GLY A 21 4.24 8.42 -2.39
C GLY A 21 4.45 6.96 -2.81
N ASP A 22 4.37 6.69 -4.10
CA ASP A 22 4.62 5.36 -4.67
C ASP A 22 5.33 5.50 -6.02
N ILE A 23 6.62 5.15 -6.04
CA ILE A 23 7.41 5.00 -7.25
C ILE A 23 7.06 3.65 -7.89
N ASN A 24 5.83 3.51 -8.37
CA ASN A 24 5.27 2.25 -8.83
C ASN A 24 6.18 1.64 -9.92
N ILE A 25 6.88 0.55 -9.60
CA ILE A 25 7.94 -0.03 -10.45
C ILE A 25 7.35 -0.70 -11.71
N ILE A 26 6.04 -0.89 -11.75
CA ILE A 26 5.32 -1.42 -12.92
C ILE A 26 5.12 -0.32 -13.99
N ASP A 27 4.94 0.94 -13.57
CA ASP A 27 4.78 2.10 -14.46
C ASP A 27 5.68 3.25 -14.02
N GLU A 28 6.96 3.18 -14.41
CA GLU A 28 7.96 4.23 -14.17
C GLU A 28 7.59 5.59 -14.80
N ALA A 29 6.61 5.62 -15.72
CA ALA A 29 6.19 6.86 -16.37
C ALA A 29 5.27 7.71 -15.48
N ASN A 30 4.62 7.13 -14.48
CA ASN A 30 3.61 7.79 -13.65
C ASN A 30 3.83 7.54 -12.15
N PRO A 31 4.92 8.08 -11.57
CA PRO A 31 5.14 7.96 -10.13
C PRO A 31 4.05 8.73 -9.37
N ILE A 32 3.57 8.13 -8.27
CA ILE A 32 2.72 8.82 -7.30
C ILE A 32 3.62 9.68 -6.40
N PRO A 33 3.49 11.02 -6.41
CA PRO A 33 4.35 11.88 -5.61
C PRO A 33 4.04 11.76 -4.10
N PRO A 34 4.99 12.15 -3.25
CA PRO A 34 4.74 12.34 -1.82
C PRO A 34 3.56 13.28 -1.55
N GLY A 35 2.77 12.95 -0.53
CA GLY A 35 1.63 13.73 -0.06
C GLY A 35 0.27 13.31 -0.61
N VAL A 36 0.21 12.30 -1.49
CA VAL A 36 -1.06 11.77 -2.03
C VAL A 36 -1.69 10.81 -1.02
N ALA A 37 -2.91 11.09 -0.55
CA ALA A 37 -3.61 10.18 0.34
C ALA A 37 -3.98 8.87 -0.39
N PHE A 38 -4.15 7.77 0.34
CA PHE A 38 -4.47 6.48 -0.28
C PHE A 38 -5.83 6.52 -0.99
N GLU A 39 -6.76 7.27 -0.41
CA GLU A 39 -8.09 7.50 -0.94
C GLU A 39 -8.03 8.23 -2.29
N ASP A 40 -7.06 9.13 -2.46
CA ASP A 40 -6.84 9.93 -3.67
C ASP A 40 -6.02 9.21 -4.76
N LEU A 41 -5.54 7.98 -4.49
CA LEU A 41 -4.86 7.17 -5.51
C LEU A 41 -5.79 6.86 -6.69
N PRO A 42 -5.26 6.75 -7.93
CA PRO A 42 -6.03 6.31 -9.09
C PRO A 42 -6.80 5.00 -8.86
N ASP A 43 -7.94 4.83 -9.54
CA ASP A 43 -8.77 3.63 -9.40
C ASP A 43 -8.10 2.37 -9.95
N ASP A 44 -7.19 2.53 -10.90
CA ASP A 44 -6.37 1.49 -11.51
C ASP A 44 -5.03 1.28 -10.79
N TRP A 45 -4.79 2.00 -9.70
CA TRP A 45 -3.63 1.76 -8.86
C TRP A 45 -3.68 0.36 -8.26
N ILE A 46 -2.57 -0.35 -8.38
CA ILE A 46 -2.38 -1.70 -7.89
C ILE A 46 -1.13 -1.78 -7.02
N CYS A 47 -1.12 -2.75 -6.10
CA CYS A 47 0.07 -3.12 -5.36
C CYS A 47 1.15 -3.56 -6.35
N HIS A 48 2.30 -2.88 -6.40
CA HIS A 48 3.37 -3.25 -7.32
C HIS A 48 4.02 -4.61 -7.00
N VAL A 49 3.79 -5.13 -5.79
CA VAL A 49 4.31 -6.42 -5.36
C VAL A 49 3.48 -7.58 -5.90
N CYS A 50 2.15 -7.54 -5.70
CA CYS A 50 1.26 -8.66 -6.04
C CYS A 50 0.25 -8.37 -7.16
N GLY A 51 0.12 -7.12 -7.60
CA GLY A 51 -0.83 -6.68 -8.62
C GLY A 51 -2.27 -6.48 -8.16
N ASP A 52 -2.56 -6.63 -6.86
CA ASP A 52 -3.91 -6.49 -6.35
C ASP A 52 -4.38 -5.04 -6.21
N PRO A 53 -5.70 -4.80 -6.33
CA PRO A 53 -6.28 -3.47 -6.26
C PRO A 53 -6.30 -2.89 -4.84
N LYS A 54 -6.62 -1.60 -4.74
CA LYS A 54 -6.81 -0.85 -3.48
C LYS A 54 -7.72 -1.53 -2.45
N SER A 55 -8.67 -2.35 -2.90
CA SER A 55 -9.60 -3.08 -2.01
C SER A 55 -8.94 -4.12 -1.10
N HIS A 56 -7.71 -4.54 -1.41
CA HIS A 56 -6.91 -5.43 -0.55
C HIS A 56 -6.01 -4.68 0.44
N PHE A 57 -6.28 -3.39 0.69
CA PHE A 57 -5.54 -2.62 1.68
C PHE A 57 -6.43 -2.27 2.87
N ILE A 58 -5.82 -2.30 4.05
CA ILE A 58 -6.42 -1.83 5.30
C ILE A 58 -5.60 -0.68 5.87
N ALA A 59 -6.29 0.25 6.53
CA ALA A 59 -5.65 1.31 7.29
C ALA A 59 -4.85 0.71 8.46
N LEU A 60 -3.61 1.18 8.62
CA LEU A 60 -2.79 0.91 9.80
C LEU A 60 -3.09 1.98 10.86
N ASN A 61 -4.16 1.80 11.61
CA ASN A 61 -4.61 2.75 12.65
C ASN A 61 -4.65 2.16 14.06
N GLU A 62 -4.46 0.86 14.26
CA GLU A 62 -4.35 0.27 15.58
C GLU A 62 -3.31 -0.83 15.60
N TRP A 63 -2.60 -0.88 16.73
CA TRP A 63 -1.67 -1.91 17.15
C TRP A 63 -2.09 -3.30 16.66
N VAL A 64 -1.47 -3.75 15.57
CA VAL A 64 -1.51 -5.16 15.21
C VAL A 64 -0.56 -5.83 16.19
N GLU A 65 -1.10 -6.47 17.23
CA GLU A 65 -0.36 -7.46 17.99
C GLU A 65 0.12 -8.50 16.97
N VAL A 66 1.39 -8.38 16.60
CA VAL A 66 2.06 -9.42 15.85
C VAL A 66 2.22 -10.53 16.88
N GLU A 67 1.24 -11.43 16.98
CA GLU A 67 1.46 -12.70 17.67
C GLU A 67 2.56 -13.39 16.89
N VAL A 68 3.79 -13.28 17.40
CA VAL A 68 4.93 -14.05 16.92
C VAL A 68 4.73 -15.43 17.53
N PRO A 69 4.30 -16.45 16.75
CA PRO A 69 4.19 -17.79 17.32
C PRO A 69 5.59 -18.25 17.75
N ALA A 70 5.67 -18.75 18.98
CA ALA A 70 6.89 -19.18 19.66
C ALA A 70 7.59 -20.36 18.97
#